data_AF-A0AA34WI92-F1
#
_entry.id   AF-A0AA34WI92-F1
#
_cell.length_a   1.000
_cell.length_b   1.000
_cell.length_c   1.000
_cell.angle_alpha   90.00
_cell.angle_beta   90.00
_cell.angle_gamma   90.00
#
_symmetry.space_group_name_H-M   'P 1'
#
loop_
_entity.id
_entity.type
_entity.pdbx_description
1 polymer ?
#
loop_
_entity_poly.entity_id
_entity_poly.type
_entity_poly.pdbx_seq_one_letter_code
_entity_poly.pdbx_strand_id
1 'polypeptide(L)'
;MAVERTSSKEEIEKLIGKAIKKVCGNKENDLCRYLPGPSGGYMHHFTLKKMKGTAPDQLLKMLRTFILDSDSPRVIHPKPRAPRGSKKRRDLINFTKTDIERVLELARQVGDKDLLARFSPKKPLPSLKRELIRSIRNGIVSIELWNAYVEAVKSTTSPNLEVSPSFV
;
A
#
# COMPACT_ATOMS: atom_id res chain seq x y z
N MET A 1 36.36 -19.52 -12.22
CA MET A 1 36.44 -18.54 -11.11
C MET A 1 35.09 -18.44 -10.39
N ALA A 2 34.75 -19.39 -9.52
CA ALA A 2 33.45 -19.42 -8.81
C ALA A 2 33.56 -19.64 -7.28
N VAL A 3 34.78 -19.74 -6.76
CA VAL A 3 35.06 -20.16 -5.37
C VAL A 3 35.12 -18.98 -4.38
N GLU A 4 35.34 -17.74 -4.85
CA GLU A 4 35.51 -16.58 -3.95
C GLU A 4 34.19 -16.01 -3.38
N ARG A 5 33.03 -16.28 -3.99
CA ARG A 5 31.77 -15.66 -3.53
C ARG A 5 31.15 -16.34 -2.30
N THR A 6 31.53 -17.56 -1.98
CA THR A 6 30.99 -18.30 -0.84
C THR A 6 31.68 -17.92 0.47
N SER A 7 33.01 -17.73 0.44
CA SER A 7 33.77 -17.28 1.62
C SER A 7 33.30 -15.92 2.12
N SER A 8 33.03 -14.98 1.20
CA SER A 8 32.58 -13.63 1.56
C SER A 8 31.23 -13.64 2.28
N LYS A 9 30.31 -14.54 1.91
CA LYS A 9 28.97 -14.63 2.55
C LYS A 9 29.06 -15.11 4.00
N GLU A 10 29.86 -16.14 4.25
CA GLU A 10 30.06 -16.66 5.61
C GLU A 10 30.77 -15.65 6.51
N GLU A 11 31.73 -14.90 5.97
CA GLU A 11 32.40 -13.81 6.68
C GLU A 11 31.45 -12.66 7.03
N ILE A 12 30.54 -12.31 6.12
CA ILE A 12 29.50 -11.31 6.37
C ILE A 12 28.58 -11.76 7.50
N GLU A 13 28.13 -13.01 7.50
CA GLU A 13 27.29 -13.54 8.58
C GLU A 13 28.02 -13.57 9.93
N LYS A 14 29.31 -13.93 9.95
CA LYS A 14 30.14 -13.85 11.15
C LYS A 14 30.26 -12.41 11.68
N LEU A 15 30.45 -11.44 10.81
CA LEU A 15 30.56 -10.02 11.19
C LEU A 15 29.22 -9.46 11.66
N ILE A 16 28.11 -9.85 11.04
CA ILE A 16 26.76 -9.53 11.50
C ILE A 16 26.53 -10.11 12.90
N GLY A 17 26.93 -11.36 13.15
CA GLY A 17 26.85 -11.98 14.47
C GLY A 17 27.66 -11.23 15.53
N LYS A 18 28.88 -10.77 15.20
CA LYS A 18 29.68 -9.91 16.08
C LYS A 18 29.01 -8.57 16.36
N ALA A 19 28.44 -7.94 15.34
CA ALA A 19 27.72 -6.68 15.48
C ALA A 19 26.49 -6.84 16.40
N ILE A 20 25.71 -7.93 16.25
CA ILE A 20 24.54 -8.22 17.09
C ILE A 20 24.95 -8.40 18.55
N LYS A 21 26.01 -9.17 18.82
CA LYS A 21 26.54 -9.35 20.17
C LYS A 21 26.98 -8.04 20.80
N LYS A 22 27.63 -7.16 20.03
CA LYS A 22 28.09 -5.85 20.52
C LYS A 22 26.94 -4.92 20.89
N VAL A 23 25.84 -4.92 20.14
CA VAL A 23 24.64 -4.13 20.45
C VAL A 23 23.68 -4.83 21.42
N CYS A 24 24.07 -5.98 21.99
CA CYS A 24 23.23 -6.84 22.82
C CYS A 24 21.84 -7.13 22.19
N GLY A 25 21.80 -7.27 20.86
CA GLY A 25 20.58 -7.56 20.11
C GLY A 25 20.29 -9.07 20.05
N ASN A 26 19.04 -9.42 19.79
CA ASN A 26 18.62 -10.82 19.60
C ASN A 26 18.37 -11.15 18.12
N LYS A 27 17.96 -10.16 17.34
CA LYS A 27 17.61 -10.32 15.93
C LYS A 27 18.44 -9.38 15.07
N GLU A 28 18.67 -9.75 13.82
CA GLU A 28 19.32 -8.88 12.84
C GLU A 28 18.60 -7.53 12.67
N ASN A 29 17.28 -7.52 12.91
CA ASN A 29 16.46 -6.33 12.90
C ASN A 29 16.88 -5.29 13.95
N ASP A 30 17.58 -5.68 15.01
CA ASP A 30 18.03 -4.75 16.03
C ASP A 30 19.19 -3.89 15.53
N LEU A 31 20.01 -4.41 14.60
CA LEU A 31 21.08 -3.65 13.93
C LEU A 31 20.54 -2.44 13.16
N CYS A 32 19.31 -2.53 12.66
CA CYS A 32 18.67 -1.49 11.89
C CYS A 32 18.60 -0.15 12.64
N ARG A 33 18.51 -0.18 13.98
CA ARG A 33 18.45 1.03 14.85
C ARG A 33 19.77 1.79 14.90
N TYR A 34 20.88 1.14 14.58
CA TYR A 34 22.23 1.71 14.65
C TYR A 34 22.79 2.09 13.28
N LEU A 35 22.09 1.73 12.20
CA LEU A 35 22.52 1.96 10.84
C LEU A 35 21.72 3.09 10.20
N PRO A 36 22.37 4.12 9.61
CA PRO A 36 21.67 5.21 8.97
C PRO A 36 21.00 4.76 7.67
N GLY A 37 19.75 5.18 7.46
CA GLY A 37 19.00 4.95 6.24
C GLY A 37 19.20 6.07 5.20
N PRO A 38 18.93 5.81 3.90
CA PRO A 38 19.15 6.78 2.82
C PRO A 38 18.24 8.03 2.89
N SER A 39 17.03 7.90 3.43
CA SER A 39 16.05 9.00 3.50
C SER A 39 16.08 9.78 4.83
N GLY A 40 17.08 9.51 5.67
CA GLY A 40 17.18 9.99 7.05
C GLY A 40 16.47 9.09 8.05
N GLY A 41 17.05 8.96 9.25
CA GLY A 41 16.61 8.04 10.30
C GLY A 41 17.29 6.67 10.23
N TYR A 42 16.77 5.71 11.00
CA TYR A 42 17.32 4.35 11.06
C TYR A 42 16.94 3.52 9.83
N MET A 43 17.78 2.56 9.45
CA MET A 43 17.57 1.74 8.27
C MET A 43 16.37 0.79 8.43
N HIS A 44 15.56 0.58 7.39
CA HIS A 44 14.48 -0.39 7.47
C HIS A 44 15.01 -1.84 7.32
N HIS A 45 14.41 -2.80 8.02
CA HIS A 45 14.85 -4.21 7.97
C HIS A 45 14.77 -4.82 6.56
N PHE A 46 13.81 -4.39 5.72
CA PHE A 46 13.78 -4.79 4.31
C PHE A 46 15.00 -4.28 3.53
N THR A 47 15.48 -3.07 3.84
CA THR A 47 16.68 -2.51 3.23
C THR A 47 17.91 -3.32 3.65
N LEU A 48 18.04 -3.65 4.94
CA LEU A 48 19.11 -4.52 5.44
C LEU A 48 19.13 -5.87 4.72
N LYS A 49 17.96 -6.53 4.60
CA LYS A 49 17.81 -7.81 3.90
C LYS A 49 18.18 -7.70 2.42
N LYS A 50 17.81 -6.59 1.77
CA LYS A 50 18.15 -6.33 0.35
C LYS A 50 19.65 -6.08 0.17
N MET A 51 20.29 -5.28 1.02
CA MET A 51 21.71 -4.94 0.90
C MET A 51 22.63 -6.16 1.02
N LYS A 52 22.26 -7.17 1.82
CA LYS A 52 22.98 -8.45 1.89
C LYS A 52 23.17 -9.11 0.51
N GLY A 53 22.18 -8.99 -0.37
CA GLY A 53 22.22 -9.58 -1.71
C GLY A 53 22.72 -8.62 -2.79
N THR A 54 22.38 -7.33 -2.70
CA THR A 54 22.68 -6.35 -3.76
C THR A 54 24.04 -5.66 -3.59
N ALA A 55 24.45 -5.36 -2.36
CA ALA A 55 25.66 -4.59 -2.06
C ALA A 55 26.28 -4.99 -0.71
N PRO A 56 26.86 -6.20 -0.61
CA PRO A 56 27.42 -6.73 0.63
C PRO A 56 28.59 -5.90 1.18
N ASP A 57 29.45 -5.37 0.31
CA ASP A 57 30.63 -4.59 0.71
C ASP A 57 30.25 -3.27 1.39
N GLN A 58 29.20 -2.63 0.89
CA GLN A 58 28.65 -1.41 1.48
C GLN A 58 28.10 -1.69 2.88
N LEU A 59 27.38 -2.80 3.06
CA LEU A 59 26.88 -3.23 4.36
C LEU A 59 28.02 -3.48 5.35
N LEU A 60 29.09 -4.15 4.92
CA LEU A 60 30.27 -4.38 5.74
C LEU A 60 30.94 -3.09 6.20
N LYS A 61 31.13 -2.14 5.28
CA LYS A 61 31.69 -0.82 5.61
C LYS A 61 30.84 -0.11 6.67
N MET A 62 29.52 -0.13 6.51
CA MET A 62 28.60 0.47 7.49
C MET A 62 28.65 -0.22 8.86
N LEU A 63 28.69 -1.56 8.90
CA LEU A 63 28.79 -2.30 10.17
C LEU A 63 30.09 -2.01 10.90
N ARG A 64 31.21 -1.87 10.18
CA ARG A 64 32.50 -1.48 10.76
C ARG A 64 32.43 -0.07 11.37
N THR A 65 32.07 0.92 10.55
CA THR A 65 32.06 2.32 10.97
C THR A 65 31.07 2.62 12.10
N PHE A 66 29.84 2.09 12.05
CA PHE A 66 28.78 2.48 12.99
C PHE A 66 28.63 1.56 14.20
N ILE A 67 29.12 0.31 14.13
CA ILE A 67 28.95 -0.68 15.20
C ILE A 67 30.28 -1.17 15.73
N LEU A 68 31.14 -1.76 14.89
CA LEU A 68 32.33 -2.46 15.37
C LEU A 68 33.45 -1.52 15.84
N ASP A 69 33.68 -0.41 15.15
CA ASP A 69 34.75 0.54 15.47
C ASP A 69 34.29 1.61 16.48
N SER A 70 32.98 1.75 16.70
CA SER A 70 32.41 2.72 17.67
C SER A 70 32.36 2.12 19.07
N ASP A 71 32.96 2.76 20.08
CA ASP A 71 32.96 2.28 21.48
C ASP A 71 31.54 2.15 22.06
N SER A 72 30.67 3.12 21.75
CA SER A 72 29.23 3.06 22.06
C SER A 72 28.42 3.29 20.78
N PRO A 73 27.78 2.25 20.20
CA PRO A 73 27.01 2.41 18.97
C PRO A 73 25.79 3.31 19.23
N ARG A 74 25.67 4.40 18.47
CA ARG A 74 24.61 5.40 18.66
C ARG A 74 23.30 4.92 18.06
N VAL A 75 22.24 4.93 18.86
CA VAL A 75 20.87 4.68 18.38
C VAL A 75 20.41 5.86 17.53
N ILE A 76 19.98 5.57 16.30
CA ILE A 76 19.47 6.57 15.36
C ILE A 76 17.96 6.66 15.53
N HIS A 77 17.48 7.85 15.86
CA HIS A 77 16.05 8.11 15.96
C HIS A 77 15.42 8.16 14.56
N PRO A 78 14.18 7.65 14.39
CA PRO A 78 13.45 7.82 13.14
C PRO A 78 13.31 9.29 12.77
N LYS A 79 13.32 9.57 11.47
CA LYS A 79 13.08 10.92 10.95
C LYS A 79 11.73 11.44 11.48
N PRO A 80 11.67 12.66 12.04
CA PRO A 80 10.41 13.25 12.46
C PRO A 80 9.49 13.30 11.25
N ARG A 81 8.24 12.86 11.44
CA ARG A 81 7.23 12.99 10.40
C ARG A 81 7.00 14.48 10.18
N ALA A 82 6.87 14.89 8.92
CA ALA A 82 6.44 16.25 8.62
C ALA A 82 5.16 16.53 9.43
N PRO A 83 5.04 17.73 10.04
CA PRO A 83 3.81 18.13 10.71
C PRO A 83 2.65 17.84 9.76
N ARG A 84 1.78 16.93 10.16
CA ARG A 84 0.62 16.56 9.35
C ARG A 84 -0.32 17.74 9.44
N GLY A 85 -0.10 18.74 8.58
CA GLY A 85 -0.86 19.98 8.58
C GLY A 85 -2.33 19.62 8.63
N SER A 86 -3.01 20.04 9.69
CA SER A 86 -4.46 19.90 9.79
C SER A 86 -5.10 20.90 8.84
N LYS A 87 -5.00 20.65 7.54
CA LYS A 87 -6.01 21.14 6.60
C LYS A 87 -7.20 20.17 6.66
N LYS A 88 -7.73 19.96 7.87
CA LYS A 88 -9.11 19.53 8.04
C LYS A 88 -9.94 20.67 7.46
N ARG A 89 -10.31 20.57 6.18
CA ARG A 89 -11.27 21.49 5.60
C ARG A 89 -12.56 21.29 6.40
N ARG A 90 -12.88 22.24 7.27
CA ARG A 90 -14.11 22.23 8.07
C ARG A 90 -15.35 22.22 7.18
N ASP A 91 -15.17 22.55 5.91
CA ASP A 91 -16.20 22.61 4.87
C ASP A 91 -16.53 21.23 4.26
N LEU A 92 -15.81 20.16 4.60
CA LEU A 92 -16.21 18.81 4.19
C LEU A 92 -17.31 18.29 5.12
N ILE A 93 -18.54 18.29 4.61
CA ILE A 93 -19.65 17.55 5.22
C ILE A 93 -19.34 16.06 5.10
N ASN A 94 -19.19 15.38 6.23
CA ASN A 94 -19.01 13.93 6.26
C ASN A 94 -20.38 13.27 6.07
N PHE A 95 -20.67 12.78 4.87
CA PHE A 95 -21.85 11.97 4.64
C PHE A 95 -21.70 10.60 5.29
N THR A 96 -22.62 10.24 6.16
CA THR A 96 -22.75 8.85 6.62
C THR A 96 -23.47 8.02 5.56
N LYS A 97 -23.37 6.69 5.64
CA LYS A 97 -24.06 5.78 4.70
C LYS A 97 -25.57 6.04 4.63
N THR A 98 -26.19 6.31 5.78
CA THR A 98 -27.62 6.62 5.90
C THR A 98 -28.00 7.95 5.28
N ASP A 99 -27.07 8.91 5.22
CA ASP A 99 -27.32 10.21 4.59
C ASP A 99 -27.26 10.09 3.07
N ILE A 100 -26.35 9.27 2.55
CA ILE A 100 -26.28 8.95 1.12
C ILE A 100 -27.55 8.22 0.67
N GLU A 101 -28.01 7.23 1.44
CA GLU A 101 -29.25 6.51 1.16
C GLU A 101 -30.47 7.45 1.13
N ARG A 102 -30.56 8.41 2.07
CA ARG A 102 -31.62 9.43 2.06
C ARG A 102 -31.54 10.37 0.86
N VAL A 103 -30.34 10.81 0.48
CA VAL A 103 -30.14 11.65 -0.72
C VAL A 103 -30.54 10.90 -1.99
N LEU A 104 -30.22 9.61 -2.10
CA LEU A 104 -30.61 8.79 -3.24
C LEU A 104 -32.13 8.60 -3.33
N GLU A 105 -32.81 8.43 -2.20
CA GLU A 105 -34.27 8.32 -2.18
C GLU A 105 -34.95 9.62 -2.60
N LEU A 106 -34.46 10.77 -2.11
CA LEU A 106 -34.93 12.09 -2.55
C LEU A 106 -34.67 12.31 -4.06
N ALA A 107 -33.50 11.91 -4.55
CA ALA A 107 -33.19 11.99 -5.97
C ALA A 107 -34.12 11.12 -6.82
N ARG A 108 -34.52 9.93 -6.33
CA ARG A 108 -35.52 9.08 -6.99
C ARG A 108 -36.91 9.73 -7.02
N GLN A 109 -37.33 10.38 -5.94
CA GLN A 109 -38.62 11.09 -5.88
C GLN A 109 -38.69 12.30 -6.81
N VAL A 110 -37.59 13.05 -6.92
CA VAL A 110 -37.48 14.22 -7.81
C VAL A 110 -37.22 13.82 -9.27
N GLY A 111 -36.76 12.59 -9.52
CA GLY A 111 -36.40 12.10 -10.85
C GLY A 111 -35.03 12.60 -11.34
N ASP A 112 -34.15 13.01 -10.43
CA ASP A 112 -32.80 13.49 -10.73
C ASP A 112 -31.87 12.30 -11.06
N LYS A 113 -31.76 12.01 -12.35
CA LYS A 113 -30.95 10.90 -12.89
C LYS A 113 -29.45 11.12 -12.70
N ASP A 114 -28.99 12.37 -12.63
CA ASP A 114 -27.56 12.70 -12.50
C ASP A 114 -27.04 12.44 -11.08
N LEU A 115 -27.82 12.83 -10.07
CA LEU A 115 -27.50 12.50 -8.67
C LEU A 115 -27.52 11.00 -8.43
N LEU A 116 -28.52 10.30 -8.97
CA LEU A 116 -28.59 8.84 -8.89
C LEU A 116 -27.38 8.17 -9.55
N ALA A 117 -26.97 8.60 -10.75
CA ALA A 117 -25.82 8.01 -11.43
C ALA A 117 -24.48 8.25 -10.68
N ARG A 118 -24.34 9.40 -10.02
CA ARG A 118 -23.11 9.79 -9.29
C ARG A 118 -22.99 9.14 -7.92
N PHE A 119 -24.09 9.07 -7.18
CA PHE A 119 -24.08 8.62 -5.79
C PHE A 119 -24.60 7.19 -5.62
N SER A 120 -25.20 6.59 -6.65
CA SER A 120 -25.64 5.20 -6.56
C SER A 120 -24.41 4.31 -6.31
N PRO A 121 -24.44 3.49 -5.25
CA PRO A 121 -23.34 2.61 -4.93
C PRO A 121 -23.17 1.60 -6.07
N LYS A 122 -22.12 1.79 -6.89
CA LYS A 122 -21.76 0.85 -7.95
C LYS A 122 -21.31 -0.46 -7.30
N LYS A 123 -22.25 -1.41 -7.19
CA LYS A 123 -21.95 -2.75 -6.68
C LYS A 123 -20.99 -3.43 -7.67
N PRO A 124 -19.93 -4.09 -7.20
CA PRO A 124 -19.02 -4.80 -8.09
C PRO A 124 -19.77 -5.95 -8.79
N LEU A 125 -19.39 -6.25 -10.04
CA LEU A 125 -20.03 -7.26 -10.89
C LEU A 125 -20.26 -8.63 -10.21
N PRO A 126 -19.32 -9.18 -9.41
CA PRO A 126 -19.55 -10.44 -8.68
C PRO A 126 -20.65 -10.35 -7.62
N SER A 127 -20.91 -9.15 -7.07
CA SER A 127 -22.01 -8.93 -6.13
C SER A 127 -23.35 -8.89 -6.85
N LEU A 128 -23.43 -8.18 -7.98
CA LEU A 128 -24.64 -8.08 -8.80
C LEU A 128 -25.07 -9.46 -9.33
N LYS A 129 -24.13 -10.29 -9.80
CA LYS A 129 -24.41 -11.67 -10.23
C LYS A 129 -25.06 -12.51 -9.12
N ARG A 130 -24.50 -12.46 -7.90
CA ARG A 130 -25.02 -13.23 -6.76
C ARG A 130 -26.41 -12.78 -6.35
N GLU A 131 -26.65 -11.47 -6.36
CA GLU A 131 -27.95 -10.88 -6.00
C GLU A 131 -29.02 -11.17 -7.05
N LEU A 132 -28.67 -11.11 -8.34
CA LEU A 132 -29.55 -11.47 -9.44
C LEU A 132 -29.94 -12.96 -9.40
N ILE A 133 -28.98 -13.86 -9.18
CA ILE A 133 -29.25 -15.30 -9.01
C ILE A 133 -30.17 -15.54 -7.81
N ARG A 134 -29.96 -14.83 -6.70
CA ARG A 134 -30.84 -14.93 -5.52
C ARG A 134 -32.26 -14.41 -5.83
N SER A 135 -32.37 -13.30 -6.55
CA SER A 135 -33.66 -12.72 -6.96
C SER A 135 -34.46 -13.70 -7.83
N ILE A 136 -33.79 -14.31 -8.82
CA ILE A 136 -34.39 -15.32 -9.71
C ILE A 136 -34.83 -16.55 -8.93
N ARG A 137 -33.99 -17.05 -7.99
CA ARG A 137 -34.35 -18.19 -7.12
C ARG A 137 -35.56 -17.94 -6.25
N ASN A 138 -35.77 -16.69 -5.83
CA ASN A 138 -36.89 -16.29 -4.98
C ASN A 138 -38.12 -15.83 -5.80
N GLY A 139 -38.07 -15.88 -7.14
CA GLY A 139 -39.17 -15.44 -8.01
C GLY A 139 -39.41 -13.92 -8.04
N ILE A 140 -38.46 -13.11 -7.54
CA ILE A 140 -38.58 -11.65 -7.51
C ILE A 140 -37.89 -11.08 -8.75
N VAL A 141 -38.64 -10.36 -9.59
CA VAL A 141 -38.09 -9.68 -10.76
C VAL A 141 -37.80 -8.23 -10.40
N SER A 142 -36.51 -7.89 -10.25
CA SER A 142 -36.07 -6.51 -10.07
C SER A 142 -35.45 -5.97 -11.36
N ILE A 143 -36.17 -5.08 -12.03
CA ILE A 143 -35.73 -4.42 -13.27
C ILE A 143 -34.50 -3.55 -13.01
N GLU A 144 -34.39 -2.93 -11.83
CA GLU A 144 -33.24 -2.13 -11.42
C GLU A 144 -31.96 -2.98 -11.29
N LEU A 145 -32.05 -4.17 -10.68
CA LEU A 145 -30.91 -5.09 -10.56
C LEU A 145 -30.45 -5.60 -11.93
N TRP A 146 -31.39 -5.87 -12.84
CA TRP A 146 -31.08 -6.26 -14.22
C TRP A 146 -30.36 -5.14 -14.98
N ASN A 147 -30.88 -3.92 -14.92
CA ASN A 147 -30.28 -2.76 -15.57
C ASN A 147 -28.87 -2.47 -15.02
N ALA A 148 -28.69 -2.51 -13.70
CA ALA A 148 -27.39 -2.35 -13.06
C ALA A 148 -26.40 -3.45 -13.47
N TYR A 149 -26.87 -4.71 -13.61
CA TYR A 149 -26.04 -5.81 -14.11
C TYR A 149 -25.61 -5.59 -15.56
N VAL A 150 -26.54 -5.21 -16.44
CA VAL A 150 -26.25 -4.94 -17.86
C VAL A 150 -25.29 -3.77 -18.01
N GLU A 151 -25.45 -2.70 -17.24
CA GLU A 151 -24.55 -1.55 -17.23
C GLU A 151 -23.15 -1.94 -16.74
N ALA A 152 -23.05 -2.72 -15.66
CA ALA A 152 -21.77 -3.22 -15.15
C ALA A 152 -21.05 -4.12 -16.17
N VAL A 153 -21.78 -5.00 -16.88
CA VAL A 153 -21.21 -5.83 -17.96
C VAL A 153 -20.71 -4.95 -19.11
N LYS A 154 -21.50 -3.98 -19.58
CA LYS A 154 -21.08 -3.03 -20.63
C LYS A 154 -19.82 -2.26 -20.24
N SER A 155 -19.73 -1.76 -19.02
CA SER A 155 -18.54 -1.05 -18.52
C SER A 155 -17.29 -1.93 -18.46
N THR A 156 -17.45 -3.24 -18.28
CA THR A 156 -16.34 -4.21 -18.23
C THR A 156 -15.96 -4.72 -19.63
N THR A 157 -16.91 -4.74 -20.57
CA THR A 157 -16.72 -5.17 -21.97
C THR A 157 -16.21 -4.04 -22.88
N SER A 158 -16.31 -2.78 -22.45
CA SER A 158 -15.68 -1.63 -23.11
C SER A 158 -14.34 -1.18 -22.51
N PRO A 159 -13.27 -1.99 -22.42
CA PRO A 159 -11.92 -1.50 -22.15
C PRO A 159 -11.07 -1.59 -23.43
N ASN A 160 -11.35 -0.76 -24.44
CA ASN A 160 -10.37 -0.28 -25.44
C ASN A 160 -11.09 0.43 -26.58
N LEU A 161 -11.09 1.75 -26.54
CA LEU A 161 -11.00 2.62 -27.72
C LEU A 161 -10.43 3.93 -27.20
N GLU A 162 -9.13 3.90 -26.88
CA GLU A 162 -8.34 5.11 -26.92
C GLU A 162 -8.36 5.61 -28.37
N VAL A 163 -9.01 6.74 -28.61
CA VAL A 163 -8.75 7.53 -29.81
C VAL A 163 -8.38 8.94 -29.35
N SER A 164 -7.08 9.18 -29.28
CA SER A 164 -6.43 10.48 -29.51
C SER A 164 -4.97 10.15 -29.85
N PRO A 165 -4.30 10.80 -30.83
CA PRO A 165 -4.57 12.16 -31.32
C PRO A 165 -4.54 12.30 -32.86
N SER A 166 -5.15 13.36 -33.40
CA SER A 166 -4.60 14.03 -34.58
C SER A 166 -4.67 15.54 -34.36
N PHE A 167 -3.49 16.09 -34.12
CA PHE A 167 -3.20 17.51 -34.18
C PHE A 167 -2.97 17.82 -35.65
N VAL A 168 -3.77 18.71 -36.23
CA VAL A 168 -3.42 19.53 -37.40
C VAL A 168 -3.85 20.95 -37.07
#